data_AF-A0A7Z0MAQ9-F1
#
_entry.id   AF-A0A7Z0MAQ9-F1
#
_cell.length_a   1.000
_cell.length_b   1.000
_cell.length_c   1.000
_cell.angle_alpha   90.00
_cell.angle_beta   90.00
_cell.angle_gamma   90.00
#
_symmetry.space_group_name_H-M   'P 1'
#
loop_
_entity.id
_entity.type
_entity.pdbx_description
1 polymer ?
#
loop_
_entity_poly.entity_id
_entity_poly.type
_entity_poly.pdbx_seq_one_letter_code
_entity_poly.pdbx_strand_id
1 'polypeptide(L)'
;MRVVVAPDSYKESLCAADVAAAIAEGVRQAAPEAEILSVPMADGGEGSLDAVLAATKGERRRAVVLDANGQPCEAAWGWLGNGTAFIEMAEAAGLERIPPAQRRPLRASTYGVGQLVLQALDAGARRIVLGLGGSATTDGGAGLFQALGGHLFDAEGGELPPGGGALHRLSKVDTNKLDGRLASVQFEIAVDVDNPLCGERGAAAIFGPQKGATPDDVAFLDKALAHFAAVCREASGRDEAGTPGTGAAGGLGFVIKSFFQAEFRPGVELIADLAELDQALRGARLVFTGEGRMDRQTLLGKTPAGVARHGRRQGATVIALAGSLGEGYEALYEVGVTAAFSVVPGPMELSQACHDAAALLRERARDCMLLWLAGQTGH
;
A
#
# COMPACT_ATOMS: atom_id res chain seq x y z
N MET A 1 11.72 -30.91 -0.56
CA MET A 1 11.71 -29.84 -1.60
C MET A 1 11.25 -28.55 -0.94
N ARG A 2 11.87 -27.41 -1.23
CA ARG A 2 11.46 -26.11 -0.67
C ARG A 2 10.46 -25.40 -1.58
N VAL A 3 9.32 -25.03 -1.00
CA VAL A 3 8.20 -24.31 -1.64
C VAL A 3 7.98 -23.00 -0.91
N VAL A 4 7.93 -21.88 -1.64
CA VAL A 4 7.57 -20.58 -1.09
C VAL A 4 6.13 -20.26 -1.48
N VAL A 5 5.35 -19.75 -0.55
CA VAL A 5 3.96 -19.33 -0.77
C VAL A 5 3.88 -17.84 -0.44
N ALA A 6 3.87 -17.00 -1.46
CA ALA A 6 3.93 -15.55 -1.33
C ALA A 6 2.77 -14.83 -2.07
N PRO A 7 1.52 -15.00 -1.60
CA PRO A 7 0.35 -14.39 -2.24
C PRO A 7 0.05 -12.99 -1.68
N ASP A 8 -0.76 -12.25 -2.43
CA ASP A 8 -1.54 -11.12 -1.96
C ASP A 8 -2.85 -11.57 -1.29
N SER A 9 -3.53 -10.63 -0.66
CA SER A 9 -4.93 -10.73 -0.29
C SER A 9 -5.85 -10.95 -1.48
N TYR A 10 -6.99 -11.56 -1.18
CA TYR A 10 -8.13 -11.64 -2.09
C TYR A 10 -9.16 -10.65 -1.56
N LYS A 11 -9.24 -9.47 -2.18
CA LYS A 11 -10.11 -8.37 -1.75
C LYS A 11 -11.54 -8.86 -1.48
N GLU A 12 -12.12 -8.38 -0.38
CA GLU A 12 -13.45 -8.76 0.10
C GLU A 12 -13.64 -10.27 0.40
N SER A 13 -12.54 -11.03 0.55
CA SER A 13 -12.58 -12.48 0.79
C SER A 13 -11.59 -12.93 1.87
N LEU A 14 -10.28 -12.92 1.58
CA LEU A 14 -9.24 -13.45 2.47
C LEU A 14 -8.06 -12.49 2.57
N CYS A 15 -7.48 -12.36 3.77
CA CYS A 15 -6.21 -11.68 3.93
C CYS A 15 -5.06 -12.51 3.34
N ALA A 16 -3.93 -11.87 3.04
CA ALA A 16 -2.77 -12.55 2.43
C ALA A 16 -2.27 -13.74 3.27
N ALA A 17 -2.35 -13.65 4.59
CA ALA A 17 -1.96 -14.73 5.50
C ALA A 17 -2.87 -15.96 5.38
N ASP A 18 -4.18 -15.76 5.26
CA ASP A 18 -5.15 -16.85 5.09
C ASP A 18 -5.04 -17.49 3.69
N VAL A 19 -4.80 -16.69 2.66
CA VAL A 19 -4.50 -17.20 1.31
C VAL A 19 -3.24 -18.08 1.35
N ALA A 20 -2.18 -17.60 2.01
CA ALA A 20 -0.94 -18.35 2.15
C ALA A 20 -1.13 -19.66 2.93
N ALA A 21 -1.94 -19.64 3.99
CA ALA A 21 -2.27 -20.82 4.78
C ALA A 21 -3.04 -21.87 3.96
N ALA A 22 -4.06 -21.44 3.20
CA ALA A 22 -4.85 -22.32 2.35
C ALA A 22 -4.00 -22.99 1.26
N ILE A 23 -3.16 -22.23 0.57
CA ILE A 23 -2.22 -22.77 -0.43
C ILE A 23 -1.24 -23.74 0.22
N ALA A 24 -0.66 -23.39 1.37
CA ALA A 24 0.26 -24.25 2.09
C ALA A 24 -0.40 -25.58 2.51
N GLU A 25 -1.66 -25.56 2.94
CA GLU A 25 -2.42 -26.78 3.23
C GLU A 25 -2.56 -27.67 1.98
N GLY A 26 -2.88 -27.08 0.82
CA GLY A 26 -2.96 -27.81 -0.44
C GLY A 26 -1.64 -28.45 -0.85
N VAL A 27 -0.53 -27.71 -0.69
CA VAL A 27 0.82 -28.23 -0.94
C VAL A 27 1.15 -29.40 -0.01
N ARG A 28 0.82 -29.32 1.28
CA ARG A 28 1.05 -30.43 2.24
C ARG A 28 0.25 -31.68 1.90
N GLN A 29 -0.98 -31.54 1.38
CA GLN A 29 -1.78 -32.69 0.95
C GLN A 29 -1.12 -33.47 -0.19
N ALA A 30 -0.42 -32.78 -1.09
CA ALA A 30 0.27 -33.40 -2.23
C ALA A 30 1.72 -33.82 -1.92
N ALA A 31 2.42 -33.08 -1.05
CA ALA A 31 3.78 -33.38 -0.61
C ALA A 31 3.95 -33.10 0.90
N PRO A 32 3.68 -34.10 1.76
CA PRO A 32 3.80 -33.95 3.21
C PRO A 32 5.20 -33.56 3.69
N GLU A 33 6.23 -33.98 2.96
CA GLU A 33 7.66 -33.73 3.27
C GLU A 33 8.20 -32.42 2.65
N ALA A 34 7.34 -31.59 2.06
CA ALA A 34 7.77 -30.29 1.53
C ALA A 34 8.08 -29.31 2.67
N GLU A 35 9.22 -28.64 2.56
CA GLU A 35 9.51 -27.47 3.39
C GLU A 35 8.73 -26.29 2.80
N ILE A 36 7.75 -25.78 3.52
CA ILE A 36 6.87 -24.70 3.05
C ILE A 36 7.13 -23.45 3.86
N LEU A 37 7.45 -22.37 3.16
CA LEU A 37 7.59 -21.04 3.76
C LEU A 37 6.50 -20.12 3.22
N SER A 38 5.63 -19.69 4.12
CA SER A 38 4.61 -18.69 3.83
C SER A 38 5.18 -17.30 4.06
N VAL A 39 5.10 -16.45 3.05
CA VAL A 39 5.56 -15.06 3.06
C VAL A 39 4.41 -14.20 2.55
N PRO A 40 3.41 -13.87 3.38
CA PRO A 40 2.30 -13.03 2.95
C PRO A 40 2.81 -11.70 2.39
N MET A 41 2.35 -11.34 1.20
CA MET A 41 2.80 -10.17 0.46
C MET A 41 1.67 -9.16 0.32
N ALA A 42 2.04 -7.94 -0.09
CA ALA A 42 1.13 -6.87 -0.47
C ALA A 42 1.85 -5.90 -1.42
N ASP A 43 1.08 -4.98 -2.00
CA ASP A 43 1.59 -3.95 -2.91
C ASP A 43 1.79 -2.59 -2.25
N GLY A 44 1.55 -2.43 -0.94
CA GLY A 44 1.63 -1.13 -0.26
C GLY A 44 0.30 -0.36 -0.23
N GLY A 45 -0.74 -0.96 -0.82
CA GLY A 45 -2.13 -0.57 -0.66
C GLY A 45 -2.74 -1.00 0.68
N GLU A 46 -4.06 -1.01 0.73
CA GLU A 46 -4.84 -1.46 1.89
C GLU A 46 -4.58 -2.94 2.21
N GLY A 47 -4.40 -3.26 3.50
CA GLY A 47 -4.15 -4.62 3.97
C GLY A 47 -2.67 -5.03 3.96
N SER A 48 -1.76 -4.14 3.54
CA SER A 48 -0.31 -4.34 3.64
C SER A 48 0.18 -4.42 5.09
N LEU A 49 -0.50 -3.82 6.07
CA LEU A 49 -0.15 -3.84 7.49
C LEU A 49 -0.26 -5.27 7.99
N ASP A 50 -1.35 -5.95 7.66
CA ASP A 50 -1.53 -7.35 8.01
C ASP A 50 -0.48 -8.25 7.36
N ALA A 51 -0.21 -8.04 6.06
CA ALA A 51 0.81 -8.80 5.35
C ALA A 51 2.20 -8.61 5.95
N VAL A 52 2.62 -7.36 6.19
CA VAL A 52 3.92 -7.01 6.76
C VAL A 52 4.06 -7.55 8.18
N LEU A 53 3.04 -7.41 9.02
CA LEU A 53 3.08 -7.95 10.39
C LEU A 53 3.20 -9.47 10.39
N ALA A 54 2.46 -10.15 9.52
CA ALA A 54 2.53 -11.60 9.39
C ALA A 54 3.91 -12.07 8.88
N ALA A 55 4.49 -11.38 7.90
CA ALA A 55 5.79 -11.71 7.32
C ALA A 55 6.96 -11.44 8.29
N THR A 56 6.92 -10.31 9.00
CA THR A 56 8.01 -9.87 9.89
C THR A 56 7.89 -10.37 11.33
N LYS A 57 6.72 -10.91 11.71
CA LYS A 57 6.33 -11.16 13.11
C LYS A 57 6.38 -9.88 13.96
N GLY A 58 6.08 -8.75 13.33
CA GLY A 58 6.00 -7.45 13.98
C GLY A 58 4.85 -7.36 14.98
N GLU A 59 4.88 -6.32 15.81
CA GLU A 59 3.87 -6.05 16.81
C GLU A 59 2.82 -5.09 16.25
N ARG A 60 1.54 -5.49 16.25
CA ARG A 60 0.43 -4.58 15.96
C ARG A 60 0.20 -3.66 17.15
N ARG A 61 0.37 -2.37 16.95
CA ARG A 61 0.08 -1.33 17.93
C ARG A 61 -1.13 -0.53 17.49
N ARG A 62 -1.78 0.13 18.45
CA ARG A 62 -2.98 0.95 18.23
C ARG A 62 -2.84 2.27 18.95
N ALA A 63 -3.43 3.31 18.36
CA ALA A 63 -3.54 4.62 18.96
C ALA A 63 -4.90 5.25 18.62
N VAL A 64 -5.38 6.12 19.51
CA VAL A 64 -6.53 6.98 19.21
C VAL A 64 -6.01 8.21 18.47
N VAL A 65 -6.43 8.37 17.22
CA VAL A 65 -6.04 9.48 16.33
C VAL A 65 -7.28 10.11 15.72
N LEU A 66 -7.13 11.21 14.99
CA LEU A 66 -8.22 11.82 14.24
C LEU A 66 -8.38 11.14 12.89
N ASP A 67 -9.61 10.81 12.52
CA ASP A 67 -9.93 10.33 11.19
C ASP A 67 -9.86 11.46 10.15
N ALA A 68 -10.11 11.13 8.88
CA ALA A 68 -10.13 12.11 7.80
C ALA A 68 -11.12 13.25 8.03
N ASN A 69 -12.20 13.04 8.79
CA ASN A 69 -13.22 14.03 9.13
C ASN A 69 -12.95 14.77 10.45
N GLY A 70 -11.81 14.50 11.10
CA GLY A 70 -11.42 15.09 12.38
C GLY A 70 -12.11 14.46 13.61
N GLN A 71 -12.72 13.29 13.48
CA GLN A 71 -13.32 12.55 14.60
C GLN A 71 -12.31 11.60 15.22
N PRO A 72 -12.29 11.42 16.56
CA PRO A 72 -11.46 10.40 17.18
C PRO A 72 -11.79 9.00 16.66
N CYS A 73 -10.76 8.23 16.34
CA CYS A 73 -10.87 6.86 15.86
C CYS A 73 -9.68 6.03 16.36
N GLU A 74 -9.88 4.73 16.52
CA GLU A 74 -8.76 3.81 16.75
C GLU A 74 -8.11 3.49 15.39
N ALA A 75 -6.80 3.63 15.32
CA ALA A 75 -6.00 3.31 14.13
C ALA A 75 -4.84 2.40 14.52
N ALA A 76 -4.56 1.38 13.70
CA ALA A 76 -3.46 0.48 13.91
C ALA A 76 -2.20 0.89 13.13
N TRP A 77 -1.06 0.42 13.61
CA TRP A 77 0.23 0.55 12.94
C TRP A 77 1.16 -0.58 13.38
N GLY A 78 2.22 -0.84 12.62
CA GLY A 78 3.13 -1.95 12.85
C GLY A 78 4.47 -1.51 13.42
N TRP A 79 4.90 -2.13 14.52
CA TRP A 79 6.26 -2.04 15.02
C TRP A 79 7.03 -3.29 14.61
N LEU A 80 7.97 -3.15 13.66
CA LEU A 80 8.67 -4.29 13.05
C LEU A 80 9.97 -4.66 13.79
N GLY A 81 10.29 -3.95 14.87
CA GLY A 81 11.56 -4.06 15.56
C GLY A 81 12.69 -3.27 14.89
N ASN A 82 13.88 -3.27 15.51
CA ASN A 82 15.09 -2.57 15.04
C ASN A 82 14.92 -1.05 14.75
N GLY A 83 13.88 -0.43 15.27
CA GLY A 83 13.54 0.98 15.00
C GLY A 83 12.78 1.20 13.69
N THR A 84 12.15 0.17 13.13
CA THR A 84 11.30 0.29 11.92
C THR A 84 9.82 0.26 12.30
N ALA A 85 9.07 1.25 11.83
CA ALA A 85 7.62 1.29 11.89
C ALA A 85 7.01 1.20 10.49
N PHE A 86 5.89 0.50 10.38
CA PHE A 86 5.04 0.48 9.18
C PHE A 86 3.71 1.16 9.51
N ILE A 87 3.33 2.13 8.70
CA ILE A 87 2.08 2.87 8.85
C ILE A 87 1.32 2.75 7.53
N GLU A 88 0.05 2.41 7.61
CA GLU A 88 -0.87 2.61 6.49
C GLU A 88 -1.64 3.87 6.71
N MET A 89 -1.64 4.76 5.73
CA MET A 89 -2.38 6.01 5.86
C MET A 89 -3.89 5.76 5.98
N ALA A 90 -4.39 4.65 5.40
CA ALA A 90 -5.80 4.27 5.42
C ALA A 90 -6.34 3.98 6.84
N GLU A 91 -5.48 3.52 7.76
CA GLU A 91 -5.84 3.27 9.16
C GLU A 91 -6.34 4.53 9.87
N ALA A 92 -5.79 5.70 9.52
CA ALA A 92 -6.25 6.99 10.04
C ALA A 92 -7.20 7.69 9.06
N ALA A 93 -6.84 7.76 7.77
CA ALA A 93 -7.50 8.60 6.78
C ALA A 93 -7.98 7.83 5.54
N GLY A 94 -8.42 6.59 5.73
CA GLY A 94 -8.91 5.71 4.67
C GLY A 94 -10.33 6.02 4.20
N LEU A 95 -10.57 5.85 2.90
CA LEU A 95 -11.84 6.09 2.21
C LEU A 95 -12.93 5.10 2.64
N GLU A 96 -12.58 3.84 2.89
CA GLU A 96 -13.52 2.81 3.32
C GLU A 96 -14.09 3.08 4.72
N ARG A 97 -13.33 3.79 5.56
CA ARG A 97 -13.76 4.20 6.90
C ARG A 97 -14.81 5.31 6.86
N ILE A 98 -14.97 5.99 5.72
CA ILE A 98 -15.86 7.14 5.57
C ILE A 98 -17.04 6.78 4.66
N PRO A 99 -18.27 6.67 5.21
CA PRO A 99 -19.46 6.44 4.42
C PRO A 99 -19.58 7.47 3.28
N PRO A 100 -20.05 7.10 2.07
CA PRO A 100 -20.13 8.02 0.93
C PRO A 100 -20.83 9.36 1.25
N ALA A 101 -21.91 9.32 2.02
CA ALA A 101 -22.67 10.52 2.43
C ALA A 101 -21.90 11.45 3.40
N GLN A 102 -20.81 10.98 4.00
CA GLN A 102 -19.99 11.72 4.98
C GLN A 102 -18.64 12.15 4.40
N ARG A 103 -18.36 11.88 3.12
CA ARG A 103 -17.12 12.29 2.47
C ARG A 103 -17.06 13.80 2.34
N ARG A 104 -15.89 14.39 2.64
CA ARG A 104 -15.67 15.84 2.69
C ARG A 104 -14.43 16.20 1.87
N PRO A 105 -14.48 16.14 0.53
CA PRO A 105 -13.29 16.27 -0.33
C PRO A 105 -12.46 17.54 -0.09
N LEU A 106 -13.10 18.65 0.29
CA LEU A 106 -12.41 19.92 0.59
C LEU A 106 -11.84 20.03 2.02
N ARG A 107 -12.36 19.23 2.97
CA ARG A 107 -12.05 19.36 4.41
C ARG A 107 -11.32 18.15 4.99
N ALA A 108 -11.34 17.03 4.28
CA ALA A 108 -10.72 15.80 4.74
C ALA A 108 -9.21 16.01 4.95
N SER A 109 -8.68 15.52 6.07
CA SER A 109 -7.33 15.82 6.53
C SER A 109 -6.49 14.58 6.83
N THR A 110 -5.18 14.68 6.57
CA THR A 110 -4.17 13.66 6.89
C THR A 110 -3.62 13.79 8.32
N TYR A 111 -4.22 14.63 9.18
CA TYR A 111 -3.71 14.90 10.53
C TYR A 111 -3.49 13.64 11.38
N GLY A 112 -4.43 12.69 11.36
CA GLY A 112 -4.27 11.43 12.07
C GLY A 112 -3.12 10.56 11.60
N VAL A 113 -2.73 10.67 10.33
CA VAL A 113 -1.54 9.98 9.80
C VAL A 113 -0.29 10.55 10.46
N GLY A 114 -0.20 11.88 10.60
CA GLY A 114 0.87 12.53 11.36
C GLY A 114 0.88 12.13 12.83
N GLN A 115 -0.29 11.92 13.46
CA GLN A 115 -0.37 11.39 14.82
C GLN A 115 0.18 9.95 14.91
N LEU A 116 -0.08 9.08 13.93
CA LEU A 116 0.55 7.75 13.87
C LEU A 116 2.07 7.84 13.71
N VAL A 117 2.56 8.79 12.90
CA VAL A 117 4.00 9.06 12.79
C VAL A 117 4.58 9.47 14.15
N LEU A 118 3.93 10.37 14.89
CA LEU A 118 4.36 10.73 16.25
C LEU A 118 4.41 9.50 17.18
N GLN A 119 3.42 8.61 17.12
CA GLN A 119 3.43 7.37 17.91
C GLN A 119 4.64 6.47 17.56
N ALA A 120 4.97 6.36 16.27
CA ALA A 120 6.15 5.64 15.83
C ALA A 120 7.45 6.30 16.32
N LEU A 121 7.53 7.63 16.27
CA LEU A 121 8.68 8.39 16.79
C LEU A 121 8.84 8.23 18.31
N ASP A 122 7.74 8.22 19.06
CA ASP A 122 7.72 8.02 20.51
C ASP A 122 8.16 6.60 20.89
N ALA A 123 7.87 5.62 20.04
CA ALA A 123 8.38 4.27 20.15
C ALA A 123 9.87 4.14 19.78
N GLY A 124 10.50 5.20 19.27
CA GLY A 124 11.91 5.22 18.86
C GLY A 124 12.17 4.78 17.42
N ALA A 125 11.18 4.95 16.52
CA ALA A 125 11.38 4.70 15.10
C ALA A 125 12.51 5.59 14.53
N ARG A 126 13.40 4.98 13.76
CA ARG A 126 14.42 5.63 12.92
C ARG A 126 14.15 5.41 11.43
N ARG A 127 13.30 4.44 11.10
CA ARG A 127 12.81 4.15 9.76
C ARG A 127 11.29 4.06 9.82
N ILE A 128 10.62 4.83 8.97
CA ILE A 128 9.16 4.81 8.85
C ILE A 128 8.82 4.48 7.40
N VAL A 129 8.14 3.36 7.24
CA VAL A 129 7.56 2.95 5.97
C VAL A 129 6.09 3.38 5.98
N LEU A 130 5.66 4.09 4.94
CA LEU A 130 4.29 4.54 4.80
C LEU A 130 3.63 3.98 3.53
N GLY A 131 2.52 3.26 3.69
CA GLY A 131 1.62 2.88 2.61
C GLY A 131 0.60 3.99 2.32
N LEU A 132 0.49 4.39 1.05
CA LEU A 132 -0.36 5.50 0.61
C LEU A 132 -1.70 5.09 -0.03
N GLY A 133 -2.04 3.80 -0.03
CA GLY A 133 -3.30 3.31 -0.58
C GLY A 133 -4.53 3.83 0.15
N GLY A 134 -5.66 3.90 -0.57
CA GLY A 134 -6.98 4.01 0.05
C GLY A 134 -7.35 5.36 0.68
N SER A 135 -6.66 6.46 0.39
CA SER A 135 -6.92 7.77 1.04
C SER A 135 -8.32 8.36 0.82
N ALA A 136 -8.88 9.01 1.86
CA ALA A 136 -10.08 9.84 1.80
C ALA A 136 -9.79 11.34 1.56
N THR A 137 -8.51 11.72 1.52
CA THR A 137 -8.04 13.11 1.64
C THR A 137 -7.49 13.66 0.34
N THR A 138 -7.59 14.96 0.12
CA THR A 138 -6.87 15.71 -0.93
C THR A 138 -6.36 17.01 -0.33
N ASP A 139 -5.53 16.92 0.71
CA ASP A 139 -5.03 18.06 1.48
C ASP A 139 -3.53 18.33 1.26
N GLY A 140 -2.91 17.73 0.25
CA GLY A 140 -1.49 17.92 -0.01
C GLY A 140 -0.58 17.34 1.08
N GLY A 141 -1.09 16.60 2.05
CA GLY A 141 -0.36 16.21 3.26
C GLY A 141 -0.23 17.32 4.30
N ALA A 142 -0.98 18.42 4.16
CA ALA A 142 -0.97 19.53 5.11
C ALA A 142 -1.35 19.12 6.53
N GLY A 143 -2.34 18.22 6.69
CA GLY A 143 -2.72 17.69 7.99
C GLY A 143 -1.56 16.95 8.67
N LEU A 144 -0.87 16.06 7.95
CA LEU A 144 0.31 15.37 8.47
C LEU A 144 1.40 16.37 8.87
N PHE A 145 1.68 17.37 8.04
CA PHE A 145 2.67 18.41 8.35
C PHE A 145 2.33 19.17 9.63
N GLN A 146 1.06 19.54 9.82
CA GLN A 146 0.59 20.22 11.03
C GLN A 146 0.70 19.35 12.27
N ALA A 147 0.28 18.08 12.18
CA ALA A 147 0.40 17.14 13.30
C ALA A 147 1.85 16.93 13.74
N LEU A 148 2.81 17.03 12.82
CA LEU A 148 4.24 16.92 13.09
C LEU A 148 4.88 18.21 13.64
N GLY A 149 4.10 19.24 13.92
CA GLY A 149 4.55 20.52 14.50
C GLY A 149 4.84 21.61 13.48
N GLY A 150 4.56 21.39 12.20
CA GLY A 150 4.61 22.43 11.19
C GLY A 150 3.41 23.37 11.32
N HIS A 151 3.56 24.64 10.92
CA HIS A 151 2.46 25.59 10.92
C HIS A 151 2.21 26.15 9.53
N LEU A 152 0.93 26.35 9.21
CA LEU A 152 0.44 26.85 7.93
C LEU A 152 -0.41 28.08 8.21
N PHE A 153 0.05 29.26 7.81
CA PHE A 153 -0.61 30.53 8.13
C PHE A 153 -1.22 31.19 6.89
N ASP A 154 -2.38 31.83 7.07
CA ASP A 154 -2.95 32.76 6.09
C ASP A 154 -2.25 34.13 6.11
N ALA A 155 -2.73 35.07 5.28
CA ALA A 155 -2.14 36.40 5.15
C ALA A 155 -2.35 37.26 6.41
N GLU A 156 -3.37 36.95 7.20
CA GLU A 156 -3.70 37.59 8.47
C GLU A 156 -2.90 37.03 9.66
N GLY A 157 -2.12 35.97 9.43
CA GLY A 157 -1.32 35.29 10.45
C GLY A 157 -2.10 34.25 11.27
N GLY A 158 -3.33 33.92 10.86
CA GLY A 158 -4.13 32.85 11.44
C GLY A 158 -3.71 31.48 10.91
N GLU A 159 -3.81 30.46 11.76
CA GLU A 159 -3.51 29.08 11.36
C GLU A 159 -4.62 28.53 10.45
N LEU A 160 -4.22 27.88 9.35
CA LEU A 160 -5.17 27.32 8.41
C LEU A 160 -5.94 26.15 9.03
N PRO A 161 -7.27 26.08 8.83
CA PRO A 161 -8.05 24.93 9.23
C PRO A 161 -7.68 23.70 8.37
N PRO A 162 -8.01 22.48 8.83
CA PRO A 162 -7.70 21.26 8.10
C PRO A 162 -8.36 21.17 6.70
N GLY A 163 -7.68 20.47 5.79
CA GLY A 163 -8.19 20.06 4.48
C GLY A 163 -7.68 20.89 3.30
N GLY A 164 -7.73 20.31 2.10
CA GLY A 164 -7.17 20.90 0.89
C GLY A 164 -7.82 22.21 0.46
N GLY A 165 -9.10 22.41 0.81
CA GLY A 165 -9.80 23.63 0.46
C GLY A 165 -9.26 24.87 1.18
N ALA A 166 -8.61 24.71 2.34
CA ALA A 166 -8.01 25.85 3.04
C ALA A 166 -6.72 26.36 2.36
N LEU A 167 -6.07 25.51 1.56
CA LEU A 167 -4.73 25.77 1.03
C LEU A 167 -4.65 26.97 0.09
N HIS A 168 -5.75 27.34 -0.59
CA HIS A 168 -5.77 28.53 -1.44
C HIS A 168 -5.49 29.85 -0.68
N ARG A 169 -5.63 29.86 0.66
CA ARG A 169 -5.33 31.02 1.51
C ARG A 169 -3.92 31.00 2.10
N LEU A 170 -3.14 29.95 1.86
CA LEU A 170 -1.82 29.82 2.46
C LEU A 170 -0.92 30.99 2.08
N SER A 171 -0.33 31.64 3.07
CA SER A 171 0.63 32.73 2.86
C SER A 171 2.02 32.33 3.34
N LYS A 172 2.11 31.53 4.41
CA LYS A 172 3.39 31.17 5.02
C LYS A 172 3.39 29.75 5.57
N VAL A 173 4.49 29.03 5.32
CA VAL A 173 4.82 27.76 5.97
C VAL A 173 5.91 28.02 7.00
N ASP A 174 5.72 27.53 8.23
CA ASP A 174 6.72 27.60 9.30
C ASP A 174 7.12 26.19 9.75
N THR A 175 8.43 25.94 9.72
CA THR A 175 9.05 24.64 10.05
C THR A 175 9.74 24.65 11.42
N ASN A 176 9.79 25.78 12.13
CA ASN A 176 10.59 25.94 13.35
C ASN A 176 10.13 25.06 14.52
N LYS A 177 8.88 24.59 14.49
CA LYS A 177 8.28 23.74 15.53
C LYS A 177 8.09 22.29 15.08
N LEU A 178 8.57 21.92 13.89
CA LEU A 178 8.60 20.53 13.48
C LEU A 178 9.37 19.68 14.50
N ASP A 179 8.87 18.46 14.71
CA ASP A 179 9.53 17.49 15.59
C ASP A 179 10.98 17.25 15.13
N GLY A 180 11.94 17.58 15.99
CA GLY A 180 13.37 17.51 15.66
C GLY A 180 13.86 16.10 15.30
N ARG A 181 13.13 15.04 15.71
CA ARG A 181 13.48 13.65 15.38
C ARG A 181 13.37 13.38 13.88
N LEU A 182 12.47 14.09 13.17
CA LEU A 182 12.20 13.92 11.74
C LEU A 182 13.46 14.10 10.88
N ALA A 183 14.41 14.93 11.32
CA ALA A 183 15.65 15.15 10.58
C ALA A 183 16.55 13.91 10.48
N SER A 184 16.37 12.95 11.39
CA SER A 184 17.18 11.71 11.47
C SER A 184 16.43 10.45 11.03
N VAL A 185 15.13 10.58 10.73
CA VAL A 185 14.27 9.46 10.39
C VAL A 185 14.27 9.25 8.88
N GLN A 186 14.50 8.02 8.46
CA GLN A 186 14.36 7.62 7.07
C GLN A 186 12.89 7.35 6.77
N PHE A 187 12.33 8.08 5.80
CA PHE A 187 11.00 7.81 5.27
C PHE A 187 11.11 7.04 3.95
N GLU A 188 10.46 5.88 3.88
CA GLU A 188 10.23 5.17 2.63
C GLU A 188 8.74 5.06 2.37
N ILE A 189 8.33 5.37 1.14
CA ILE A 189 6.95 5.49 0.76
C ILE A 189 6.65 4.43 -0.29
N ALA A 190 5.71 3.55 0.02
CA ALA A 190 5.17 2.60 -0.94
C ALA A 190 4.18 3.33 -1.84
N VAL A 191 4.54 3.47 -3.12
CA VAL A 191 3.76 4.20 -4.12
C VAL A 191 3.81 3.50 -5.48
N ASP A 192 2.64 3.15 -5.99
CA ASP A 192 2.51 2.41 -7.27
C ASP A 192 1.93 3.26 -8.41
N VAL A 193 1.77 4.57 -8.16
CA VAL A 193 1.26 5.52 -9.13
C VAL A 193 2.30 6.59 -9.43
N ASP A 194 2.38 7.03 -10.68
CA ASP A 194 3.32 8.06 -11.14
C ASP A 194 2.70 9.47 -11.16
N ASN A 195 1.43 9.59 -10.73
CA ASN A 195 0.68 10.84 -10.75
C ASN A 195 1.44 11.98 -10.02
N PRO A 196 1.69 13.13 -10.67
CA PRO A 196 2.23 14.31 -10.01
C PRO A 196 1.18 14.94 -9.08
N LEU A 197 1.55 15.99 -8.34
CA LEU A 197 0.63 16.65 -7.42
C LEU A 197 -0.58 17.27 -8.14
N CYS A 198 -0.34 17.98 -9.24
CA CYS A 198 -1.32 18.82 -9.93
C CYS A 198 -1.47 18.48 -11.43
N GLY A 199 -2.49 19.04 -12.06
CA GLY A 199 -2.77 18.96 -13.49
C GLY A 199 -3.74 17.83 -13.87
N GLU A 200 -3.86 17.54 -15.16
CA GLU A 200 -4.83 16.55 -15.69
C GLU A 200 -4.60 15.13 -15.13
N ARG A 201 -3.34 14.80 -14.81
CA ARG A 201 -2.96 13.56 -14.14
C ARG A 201 -2.68 13.75 -12.65
N GLY A 202 -3.08 14.87 -12.07
CA GLY A 202 -2.81 15.26 -10.69
C GLY A 202 -3.69 14.56 -9.66
N ALA A 203 -3.39 14.80 -8.39
CA ALA A 203 -4.07 14.19 -7.25
C ALA A 203 -5.59 14.45 -7.26
N ALA A 204 -5.98 15.71 -7.47
CA ALA A 204 -7.38 16.12 -7.49
C ALA A 204 -8.13 15.54 -8.70
N ALA A 205 -7.54 15.61 -9.90
CA ALA A 205 -8.15 15.17 -11.14
C ALA A 205 -8.43 13.65 -11.16
N ILE A 206 -7.43 12.85 -10.77
CA ILE A 206 -7.52 11.39 -10.88
C ILE A 206 -8.22 10.76 -9.68
N PHE A 207 -7.94 11.23 -8.47
CA PHE A 207 -8.42 10.58 -7.24
C PHE A 207 -9.49 11.37 -6.48
N GLY A 208 -9.74 12.64 -6.83
CA GLY A 208 -10.78 13.47 -6.22
C GLY A 208 -12.19 12.91 -6.39
N PRO A 209 -12.63 12.49 -7.60
CA PRO A 209 -14.00 12.05 -7.83
C PRO A 209 -14.46 10.90 -6.92
N GLN A 210 -13.62 9.86 -6.74
CA GLN A 210 -13.94 8.75 -5.84
C GLN A 210 -14.05 9.17 -4.36
N LYS A 211 -13.39 10.28 -3.97
CA LYS A 211 -13.47 10.89 -2.63
C LYS A 211 -14.67 11.83 -2.48
N GLY A 212 -15.54 11.90 -3.49
CA GLY A 212 -16.76 12.73 -3.48
C GLY A 212 -16.56 14.15 -4.02
N ALA A 213 -15.43 14.46 -4.64
CA ALA A 213 -15.20 15.77 -5.26
C ALA A 213 -16.05 15.94 -6.53
N THR A 214 -16.80 17.04 -6.61
CA THR A 214 -17.44 17.48 -7.86
C THR A 214 -16.40 18.01 -8.85
N PRO A 215 -16.73 18.18 -10.15
CA PRO A 215 -15.82 18.81 -11.11
C PRO A 215 -15.29 20.19 -10.67
N ASP A 216 -16.14 20.98 -10.01
CA ASP A 216 -15.75 22.29 -9.47
C ASP A 216 -14.79 22.14 -8.27
N ASP A 217 -15.05 21.18 -7.37
CA ASP A 217 -14.13 20.86 -6.28
C ASP A 217 -12.77 20.41 -6.81
N VAL A 218 -12.75 19.58 -7.86
CA VAL A 218 -11.51 19.12 -8.51
C VAL A 218 -10.71 20.29 -9.06
N ALA A 219 -11.33 21.18 -9.84
CA ALA A 219 -10.67 22.35 -10.39
C ALA A 219 -10.18 23.32 -9.31
N PHE A 220 -10.93 23.45 -8.21
CA PHE A 220 -10.55 24.26 -7.07
C PHE A 220 -9.39 23.66 -6.28
N LEU A 221 -9.45 22.37 -5.95
CA LEU A 221 -8.40 21.65 -5.24
C LEU A 221 -7.09 21.63 -6.03
N ASP A 222 -7.13 21.44 -7.34
CA ASP A 222 -5.93 21.46 -8.17
C ASP A 222 -5.20 22.81 -8.10
N LYS A 223 -5.96 23.93 -8.18
CA LYS A 223 -5.41 25.28 -7.99
C LYS A 223 -4.89 25.50 -6.57
N ALA A 224 -5.61 25.03 -5.56
CA ALA A 224 -5.20 25.15 -4.17
C ALA A 224 -3.92 24.36 -3.87
N LEU A 225 -3.76 23.16 -4.46
CA LEU A 225 -2.54 22.36 -4.38
C LEU A 225 -1.37 22.98 -5.14
N ALA A 226 -1.62 23.57 -6.31
CA ALA A 226 -0.59 24.30 -7.05
C ALA A 226 -0.06 25.51 -6.25
N HIS A 227 -0.97 26.25 -5.62
CA HIS A 227 -0.61 27.35 -4.71
C HIS A 227 0.16 26.83 -3.49
N PHE A 228 -0.34 25.77 -2.85
CA PHE A 228 0.34 25.11 -1.73
C PHE A 228 1.78 24.73 -2.09
N ALA A 229 1.98 24.10 -3.25
CA ALA A 229 3.29 23.67 -3.70
C ALA A 229 4.26 24.84 -3.92
N ALA A 230 3.77 25.97 -4.45
CA ALA A 230 4.58 27.17 -4.63
C ALA A 230 5.10 27.71 -3.29
N VAL A 231 4.23 27.82 -2.26
CA VAL A 231 4.64 28.29 -0.93
C VAL A 231 5.55 27.27 -0.23
N CYS A 232 5.27 25.97 -0.35
CA CYS A 232 6.14 24.92 0.20
C CYS A 232 7.52 24.90 -0.45
N ARG A 233 7.64 25.21 -1.74
CA ARG A 233 8.92 25.34 -2.44
C ARG A 233 9.79 26.44 -1.84
N GLU A 234 9.21 27.58 -1.49
CA GLU A 234 9.93 28.66 -0.82
C GLU A 234 10.44 28.26 0.56
N ALA A 235 9.63 27.52 1.33
CA ALA A 235 9.98 27.11 2.70
C ALA A 235 10.96 25.92 2.76
N SER A 236 10.85 24.97 1.83
CA SER A 236 11.67 23.75 1.80
C SER A 236 12.92 23.86 0.93
N GLY A 237 12.95 24.81 0.00
CA GLY A 237 13.98 24.91 -1.04
C GLY A 237 13.91 23.80 -2.09
N ARG A 238 12.85 22.99 -2.12
CA ARG A 238 12.67 21.85 -3.05
C ARG A 238 11.40 22.01 -3.89
N ASP A 239 11.49 21.66 -5.17
CA ASP A 239 10.37 21.70 -6.11
C ASP A 239 9.97 20.26 -6.50
N GLU A 240 9.02 19.70 -5.75
CA GLU A 240 8.61 18.29 -5.88
C GLU A 240 7.22 18.12 -6.50
N ALA A 241 6.56 19.22 -6.90
CA ALA A 241 5.18 19.17 -7.38
C ALA A 241 5.02 18.29 -8.63
N GLY A 242 6.04 18.30 -9.51
CA GLY A 242 6.09 17.50 -10.73
C GLY A 242 6.74 16.12 -10.56
N THR A 243 7.25 15.80 -9.37
CA THR A 243 7.92 14.51 -9.12
C THR A 243 6.90 13.37 -9.22
N PRO A 244 7.20 12.28 -9.95
CA PRO A 244 6.29 11.14 -10.06
C PRO A 244 5.89 10.58 -8.69
N GLY A 245 4.58 10.35 -8.51
CA GLY A 245 3.99 9.78 -7.30
C GLY A 245 3.71 10.78 -6.18
N THR A 246 4.06 12.06 -6.32
CA THR A 246 3.75 13.06 -5.29
C THR A 246 2.26 13.38 -5.16
N GLY A 247 1.46 13.05 -6.17
CA GLY A 247 0.00 13.12 -6.10
C GLY A 247 -0.65 11.98 -5.33
N ALA A 248 0.11 10.94 -4.95
CA ALA A 248 -0.41 9.81 -4.19
C ALA A 248 -1.03 10.27 -2.86
N ALA A 249 -2.06 9.56 -2.42
CA ALA A 249 -2.84 9.87 -1.21
C ALA A 249 -3.30 11.35 -1.13
N GLY A 250 -3.70 11.95 -2.26
CA GLY A 250 -4.20 13.32 -2.26
C GLY A 250 -3.12 14.38 -2.05
N GLY A 251 -1.88 14.06 -2.43
CA GLY A 251 -0.73 14.92 -2.25
C GLY A 251 0.06 14.68 -0.96
N LEU A 252 -0.29 13.67 -0.15
CA LEU A 252 0.51 13.32 1.02
C LEU A 252 1.97 12.99 0.66
N GLY A 253 2.18 12.34 -0.49
CA GLY A 253 3.50 12.10 -1.05
C GLY A 253 4.29 13.41 -1.24
N PHE A 254 3.66 14.46 -1.75
CA PHE A 254 4.30 15.77 -1.96
C PHE A 254 4.91 16.35 -0.68
N VAL A 255 4.17 16.43 0.43
CA VAL A 255 4.71 16.97 1.69
C VAL A 255 5.87 16.13 2.22
N ILE A 256 5.73 14.80 2.20
CA ILE A 256 6.76 13.92 2.74
C ILE A 256 8.04 14.01 1.89
N LYS A 257 7.91 14.09 0.57
CA LYS A 257 9.04 14.33 -0.34
C LYS A 257 9.67 15.70 -0.10
N SER A 258 8.84 16.74 0.01
CA SER A 258 9.27 18.14 0.11
C SER A 258 9.93 18.46 1.44
N PHE A 259 9.55 17.83 2.56
CA PHE A 259 10.06 18.18 3.89
C PHE A 259 10.91 17.08 4.55
N PHE A 260 10.64 15.81 4.28
CA PHE A 260 11.23 14.69 5.02
C PHE A 260 12.17 13.80 4.19
N GLN A 261 12.63 14.28 3.03
CA GLN A 261 13.62 13.60 2.18
C GLN A 261 13.27 12.14 1.86
N ALA A 262 11.98 11.87 1.71
CA ALA A 262 11.51 10.51 1.56
C ALA A 262 11.95 9.85 0.25
N GLU A 263 12.21 8.56 0.33
CA GLU A 263 12.45 7.70 -0.83
C GLU A 263 11.12 7.07 -1.27
N PHE A 264 10.82 7.18 -2.56
CA PHE A 264 9.63 6.58 -3.14
C PHE A 264 10.05 5.28 -3.80
N ARG A 265 9.37 4.19 -3.45
CA ARG A 265 9.68 2.86 -3.93
C ARG A 265 8.39 2.18 -4.37
N PRO A 266 8.42 1.33 -5.42
CA PRO A 266 7.30 0.45 -5.74
C PRO A 266 6.93 -0.34 -4.50
N GLY A 267 5.64 -0.37 -4.14
CA GLY A 267 5.25 -0.88 -2.85
C GLY A 267 5.52 -2.38 -2.73
N VAL A 268 5.27 -3.16 -3.79
CA VAL A 268 5.62 -4.60 -3.81
C VAL A 268 7.10 -4.87 -3.52
N GLU A 269 8.02 -4.04 -4.03
CA GLU A 269 9.46 -4.25 -3.83
C GLU A 269 9.86 -3.85 -2.40
N LEU A 270 9.24 -2.81 -1.85
CA LEU A 270 9.43 -2.42 -0.46
C LEU A 270 8.93 -3.51 0.51
N ILE A 271 7.73 -4.06 0.25
CA ILE A 271 7.16 -5.14 1.06
C ILE A 271 8.00 -6.41 0.93
N ALA A 272 8.51 -6.72 -0.27
CA ALA A 272 9.42 -7.85 -0.49
C ALA A 272 10.70 -7.74 0.35
N ASP A 273 11.27 -6.54 0.46
CA ASP A 273 12.43 -6.29 1.33
C ASP A 273 12.09 -6.49 2.80
N LEU A 274 10.97 -5.91 3.27
CA LEU A 274 10.52 -6.06 4.66
C LEU A 274 10.24 -7.52 5.01
N ALA A 275 9.64 -8.27 4.09
CA ALA A 275 9.30 -9.67 4.24
C ALA A 275 10.50 -10.62 4.02
N GLU A 276 11.68 -10.09 3.71
CA GLU A 276 12.89 -10.86 3.36
C GLU A 276 12.63 -11.90 2.25
N LEU A 277 11.80 -11.54 1.25
CA LEU A 277 11.33 -12.46 0.22
C LEU A 277 12.48 -13.14 -0.54
N ASP A 278 13.52 -12.38 -0.91
CA ASP A 278 14.69 -12.93 -1.59
C ASP A 278 15.44 -13.97 -0.76
N GLN A 279 15.46 -13.83 0.56
CA GLN A 279 16.05 -14.81 1.47
C GLN A 279 15.17 -16.06 1.59
N ALA A 280 13.84 -15.89 1.64
CA ALA A 280 12.90 -17.00 1.64
C ALA A 280 12.99 -17.82 0.34
N LEU A 281 13.24 -17.17 -0.79
CA LEU A 281 13.33 -17.79 -2.12
C LEU A 281 14.64 -18.55 -2.38
N ARG A 282 15.70 -18.38 -1.56
CA ARG A 282 16.99 -19.06 -1.80
C ARG A 282 16.82 -20.59 -1.80
N GLY A 283 17.08 -21.23 -2.93
CA GLY A 283 16.93 -22.68 -3.07
C GLY A 283 15.47 -23.17 -3.13
N ALA A 284 14.49 -22.26 -3.24
CA ALA A 284 13.13 -22.62 -3.57
C ALA A 284 13.07 -23.18 -4.99
N ARG A 285 12.38 -24.31 -5.18
CA ARG A 285 12.15 -24.89 -6.52
C ARG A 285 10.82 -24.45 -7.12
N LEU A 286 9.86 -24.15 -6.24
CA LEU A 286 8.50 -23.78 -6.59
C LEU A 286 8.03 -22.62 -5.72
N VAL A 287 7.35 -21.67 -6.34
CA VAL A 287 6.72 -20.52 -5.69
C VAL A 287 5.25 -20.52 -6.07
N PHE A 288 4.37 -20.42 -5.08
CA PHE A 288 2.98 -20.06 -5.29
C PHE A 288 2.78 -18.58 -4.97
N THR A 289 2.06 -17.89 -5.83
CA THR A 289 1.59 -16.51 -5.60
C THR A 289 0.13 -16.38 -6.02
N GLY A 290 -0.49 -15.24 -5.77
CA GLY A 290 -1.87 -15.00 -6.19
C GLY A 290 -2.40 -13.64 -5.79
N GLU A 291 -3.53 -13.26 -6.38
CA GLU A 291 -4.39 -12.16 -5.93
C GLU A 291 -5.84 -12.45 -6.35
N GLY A 292 -6.81 -11.69 -5.83
CA GLY A 292 -8.23 -11.90 -6.15
C GLY A 292 -8.58 -11.83 -7.65
N ARG A 293 -7.91 -10.94 -8.40
CA ARG A 293 -8.07 -10.82 -9.85
C ARG A 293 -6.76 -10.46 -10.51
N MET A 294 -6.27 -11.33 -11.39
CA MET A 294 -5.09 -11.06 -12.20
C MET A 294 -5.49 -10.62 -13.59
N ASP A 295 -5.03 -9.46 -14.01
CA ASP A 295 -5.22 -8.93 -15.36
C ASP A 295 -4.01 -8.07 -15.78
N ARG A 296 -4.11 -7.34 -16.89
CA ARG A 296 -3.01 -6.50 -17.36
C ARG A 296 -2.54 -5.47 -16.31
N GLN A 297 -3.39 -5.04 -15.37
CA GLN A 297 -2.99 -4.10 -14.33
C GLN A 297 -2.08 -4.75 -13.28
N THR A 298 -2.11 -6.07 -13.13
CA THR A 298 -1.20 -6.80 -12.24
C THR A 298 0.27 -6.56 -12.58
N LEU A 299 0.58 -6.32 -13.86
CA LEU A 299 1.93 -5.98 -14.32
C LEU A 299 2.42 -4.63 -13.80
N LEU A 300 1.50 -3.73 -13.47
CA LEU A 300 1.77 -2.35 -13.09
C LEU A 300 2.15 -2.23 -11.60
N GLY A 301 2.97 -3.15 -11.10
CA GLY A 301 3.54 -3.08 -9.76
C GLY A 301 2.82 -3.89 -8.68
N LYS A 302 1.84 -4.74 -9.02
CA LYS A 302 1.17 -5.58 -8.03
C LYS A 302 1.98 -6.79 -7.59
N THR A 303 1.55 -7.37 -6.47
CA THR A 303 2.15 -8.51 -5.78
C THR A 303 2.53 -9.68 -6.69
N PRO A 304 1.63 -10.29 -7.51
CA PRO A 304 2.00 -11.47 -8.30
C PRO A 304 3.14 -11.20 -9.29
N ALA A 305 3.17 -10.03 -9.91
CA ALA A 305 4.22 -9.65 -10.84
C ALA A 305 5.57 -9.43 -10.12
N GLY A 306 5.56 -8.80 -8.94
CA GLY A 306 6.76 -8.65 -8.12
C GLY A 306 7.33 -9.99 -7.67
N VAL A 307 6.50 -10.84 -7.07
CA VAL A 307 6.88 -12.19 -6.63
C VAL A 307 7.41 -13.03 -7.79
N ALA A 308 6.79 -12.93 -8.97
CA ALA A 308 7.27 -13.61 -10.17
C ALA A 308 8.67 -13.16 -10.60
N ARG A 309 8.96 -11.85 -10.56
CA ARG A 309 10.31 -11.33 -10.86
C ARG A 309 11.35 -11.83 -9.86
N HIS A 310 11.04 -11.80 -8.56
CA HIS A 310 11.93 -12.32 -7.52
C HIS A 310 12.15 -13.84 -7.66
N GLY A 311 11.08 -14.61 -7.85
CA GLY A 311 11.16 -16.06 -8.06
C GLY A 311 12.00 -16.43 -9.28
N ARG A 312 11.79 -15.75 -10.41
CA ARG A 312 12.56 -15.98 -11.64
C ARG A 312 14.05 -15.68 -11.47
N ARG A 313 14.41 -14.60 -10.76
CA ARG A 313 15.83 -14.27 -10.47
C ARG A 313 16.53 -15.38 -9.67
N GLN A 314 15.78 -16.11 -8.84
CA GLN A 314 16.26 -17.25 -8.06
C GLN A 314 16.17 -18.59 -8.82
N GLY A 315 15.67 -18.58 -10.06
CA GLY A 315 15.51 -19.79 -10.89
C GLY A 315 14.34 -20.69 -10.44
N ALA A 316 13.43 -20.18 -9.62
CA ALA A 316 12.27 -20.95 -9.16
C ALA A 316 11.13 -20.91 -10.19
N THR A 317 10.38 -22.02 -10.30
CA THR A 317 9.11 -22.04 -11.04
C THR A 317 8.05 -21.30 -10.25
N VAL A 318 7.28 -20.44 -10.91
CA VAL A 318 6.25 -19.61 -10.26
C VAL A 318 4.87 -20.00 -10.79
N ILE A 319 4.00 -20.49 -9.91
CA ILE A 319 2.60 -20.78 -10.21
C ILE A 319 1.75 -19.70 -9.55
N ALA A 320 0.94 -19.01 -10.35
CA ALA A 320 -0.01 -18.03 -9.87
C ALA A 320 -1.41 -18.64 -9.76
N LEU A 321 -2.03 -18.50 -8.60
CA LEU A 321 -3.43 -18.84 -8.36
C LEU A 321 -4.19 -17.54 -8.22
N ALA A 322 -5.27 -17.34 -8.97
CA ALA A 322 -6.07 -16.13 -8.88
C ALA A 322 -7.54 -16.45 -8.61
N GLY A 323 -8.23 -15.55 -7.91
CA GLY A 323 -9.70 -15.63 -7.78
C GLY A 323 -10.36 -15.64 -9.16
N SER A 324 -9.84 -14.81 -10.07
CA SER A 324 -10.20 -14.80 -11.49
C SER A 324 -9.03 -14.36 -12.37
N LEU A 325 -9.01 -14.83 -13.62
CA LEU A 325 -8.10 -14.37 -14.66
C LEU A 325 -8.87 -13.43 -15.59
N GLY A 326 -8.46 -12.18 -15.64
CA GLY A 326 -9.02 -11.14 -16.50
C GLY A 326 -8.23 -10.95 -17.79
N GLU A 327 -8.66 -9.99 -18.61
CA GLU A 327 -8.05 -9.73 -19.90
C GLU A 327 -6.55 -9.36 -19.80
N GLY A 328 -5.73 -10.01 -20.63
CA GLY A 328 -4.31 -9.72 -20.76
C GLY A 328 -3.44 -10.23 -19.60
N TYR A 329 -3.95 -11.12 -18.75
CA TYR A 329 -3.16 -11.74 -17.68
C TYR A 329 -1.96 -12.55 -18.21
N GLU A 330 -2.02 -13.02 -19.46
CA GLU A 330 -0.98 -13.84 -20.10
C GLU A 330 0.37 -13.12 -20.19
N ALA A 331 0.35 -11.78 -20.22
CA ALA A 331 1.58 -11.00 -20.19
C ALA A 331 2.37 -11.17 -18.87
N LEU A 332 1.77 -11.75 -17.81
CA LEU A 332 2.49 -12.16 -16.60
C LEU A 332 3.53 -13.27 -16.85
N TYR A 333 3.39 -14.03 -17.94
CA TYR A 333 4.39 -15.04 -18.32
C TYR A 333 5.73 -14.39 -18.69
N GLU A 334 5.71 -13.17 -19.25
CA GLU A 334 6.91 -12.44 -19.65
C GLU A 334 7.74 -12.00 -18.43
N VAL A 335 7.10 -11.74 -17.29
CA VAL A 335 7.76 -11.27 -16.06
C VAL A 335 8.16 -12.40 -15.10
N GLY A 336 7.80 -13.65 -15.40
CA GLY A 336 8.30 -14.84 -14.70
C GLY A 336 7.25 -15.78 -14.14
N VAL A 337 5.95 -15.51 -14.31
CA VAL A 337 4.93 -16.52 -14.02
C VAL A 337 5.13 -17.68 -14.99
N THR A 338 5.16 -18.92 -14.49
CA THR A 338 5.29 -20.12 -15.32
C THR A 338 3.93 -20.67 -15.73
N ALA A 339 2.96 -20.63 -14.83
CA ALA A 339 1.57 -21.00 -15.09
C ALA A 339 0.62 -20.19 -14.20
N ALA A 340 -0.56 -19.87 -14.71
CA ALA A 340 -1.60 -19.14 -13.99
C ALA A 340 -2.92 -19.92 -14.02
N PHE A 341 -3.61 -20.01 -12.89
CA PHE A 341 -4.86 -20.74 -12.75
C PHE A 341 -5.91 -19.91 -12.01
N SER A 342 -7.16 -19.95 -12.49
CA SER A 342 -8.31 -19.57 -11.67
C SER A 342 -8.55 -20.64 -10.60
N VAL A 343 -8.87 -20.22 -9.38
CA VAL A 343 -9.21 -21.14 -8.28
C VAL A 343 -10.64 -21.68 -8.41
N VAL A 344 -11.52 -20.97 -9.11
CA VAL A 344 -12.91 -21.38 -9.27
C VAL A 344 -13.01 -22.55 -10.28
N PRO A 345 -13.63 -23.69 -9.92
CA PRO A 345 -13.64 -24.90 -10.75
C PRO A 345 -14.71 -24.89 -11.87
N GLY A 346 -15.62 -23.92 -11.86
CA GLY A 346 -16.71 -23.80 -12.83
C GLY A 346 -17.58 -22.56 -12.53
N PRO A 347 -18.73 -22.39 -13.20
CA PRO A 347 -19.64 -21.29 -12.91
C PRO A 347 -20.06 -21.28 -11.44
N MET A 348 -19.86 -20.15 -10.77
CA MET A 348 -20.14 -19.95 -9.35
C MET A 348 -20.49 -18.48 -9.08
N GLU A 349 -21.39 -18.23 -8.15
CA GLU A 349 -21.69 -16.87 -7.68
C GLU A 349 -20.48 -16.27 -6.96
N LEU A 350 -20.22 -14.97 -7.14
CA LEU A 350 -19.06 -14.30 -6.56
C LEU A 350 -19.05 -14.40 -5.03
N SER A 351 -20.21 -14.24 -4.39
CA SER A 351 -20.33 -14.35 -2.93
C SER A 351 -19.94 -15.74 -2.43
N GLN A 352 -20.33 -16.79 -3.15
CA GLN A 352 -19.95 -18.17 -2.83
C GLN A 352 -18.45 -18.38 -3.05
N ALA A 353 -17.90 -17.86 -4.15
CA ALA A 353 -16.47 -17.95 -4.44
C ALA A 353 -15.62 -17.26 -3.37
N CYS A 354 -16.05 -16.08 -2.88
CA CYS A 354 -15.38 -15.37 -1.79
C CYS A 354 -15.51 -16.12 -0.45
N HIS A 355 -16.66 -16.73 -0.18
CA HIS A 355 -16.88 -17.52 1.03
C HIS A 355 -16.04 -18.80 1.05
N ASP A 356 -15.99 -19.53 -0.06
CA ASP A 356 -15.27 -20.81 -0.19
C ASP A 356 -13.80 -20.64 -0.60
N ALA A 357 -13.30 -19.41 -0.72
CA ALA A 357 -11.99 -19.10 -1.31
C ALA A 357 -10.86 -19.95 -0.72
N ALA A 358 -10.85 -20.19 0.60
CA ALA A 358 -9.83 -20.98 1.26
C ALA A 358 -9.85 -22.45 0.78
N ALA A 359 -11.03 -23.06 0.65
CA ALA A 359 -11.17 -24.42 0.15
C ALA A 359 -10.76 -24.52 -1.33
N LEU A 360 -11.19 -23.55 -2.14
CA LEU A 360 -10.86 -23.47 -3.57
C LEU A 360 -9.34 -23.31 -3.80
N LEU A 361 -8.70 -22.43 -3.03
CA LEU A 361 -7.24 -22.22 -3.04
C LEU A 361 -6.48 -23.50 -2.68
N ARG A 362 -6.90 -24.16 -1.60
CA ARG A 362 -6.28 -25.40 -1.14
C ARG A 362 -6.36 -26.51 -2.19
N GLU A 363 -7.54 -26.72 -2.77
CA GLU A 363 -7.75 -27.74 -3.79
C GLU A 363 -6.93 -27.46 -5.05
N ARG A 364 -6.95 -26.21 -5.53
CA ARG A 364 -6.17 -25.83 -6.71
C ARG A 364 -4.67 -25.94 -6.46
N ALA A 365 -4.18 -25.53 -5.30
CA ALA A 365 -2.77 -25.66 -4.92
C ALA A 365 -2.32 -27.12 -4.87
N ARG A 366 -3.15 -28.01 -4.29
CA ARG A 366 -2.90 -29.47 -4.29
C ARG A 366 -2.75 -30.01 -5.71
N ASP A 367 -3.70 -29.69 -6.59
CA ASP A 367 -3.71 -30.21 -7.96
C ASP A 367 -2.51 -29.71 -8.77
N CYS A 368 -2.15 -28.42 -8.66
CA CYS A 368 -0.96 -27.85 -9.28
C CYS A 368 0.33 -28.52 -8.74
N MET A 369 0.38 -28.81 -7.44
CA MET A 369 1.52 -29.47 -6.82
C MET A 369 1.66 -30.92 -7.28
N LEU A 370 0.57 -31.68 -7.40
CA LEU A 370 0.57 -33.04 -7.96
C LEU A 370 1.07 -33.05 -9.41
N LEU A 371 0.60 -32.10 -10.22
CA LEU A 371 1.05 -31.95 -11.61
C LEU A 371 2.54 -31.65 -11.69
N TRP A 372 3.03 -30.73 -10.84
CA TRP A 372 4.46 -30.41 -10.77
C TRP A 372 5.30 -31.64 -10.44
N LEU A 373 4.91 -32.42 -9.42
CA LEU A 373 5.60 -33.65 -9.02
C LEU A 373 5.62 -34.70 -10.13
N ALA A 374 4.50 -34.89 -10.83
CA ALA A 374 4.43 -35.82 -11.96
C ALA A 374 5.41 -35.45 -13.08
N GLY A 375 5.62 -34.15 -13.33
CA GLY A 375 6.62 -33.66 -14.28
C GLY A 375 8.07 -33.89 -13.84
N GLN A 376 8.34 -33.96 -12.53
CA GLN A 376 9.69 -34.21 -11.99
C GLN A 376 10.11 -35.68 -12.07
N THR A 377 9.15 -36.61 -12.04
CA THR A 377 9.41 -38.06 -12.11
C THR A 377 9.76 -38.57 -13.52
N GLY A 378 9.75 -37.69 -14.53
CA GLY A 378 9.97 -38.03 -15.95
C GLY A 378 11.42 -37.93 -16.45
N HIS A 379 12.42 -37.80 -15.58
CA HIS A 379 13.84 -37.73 -15.94
C HIS A 379 14.68 -38.83 -15.30
#